data_AF-A0ABD3C5S4-F1
#
_entry.id   AF-A0ABD3C5S4-F1
#
_cell.length_a   1.000
_cell.length_b   1.000
_cell.length_c   1.000
_cell.angle_alpha   90.00
_cell.angle_beta   90.00
_cell.angle_gamma   90.00
#
_symmetry.space_group_name_H-M   'P 1'
#
loop_
_entity.id
_entity.type
_entity.pdbx_description
1 polymer ?
#
loop_
_entity_poly.entity_id
_entity_poly.type
_entity_poly.pdbx_seq_one_letter_code
_entity_poly.pdbx_strand_id
1 'polypeptide(L)'
;MNLFLTSEAKPTLPTNFEENTWDTLKSAIGAIFLKQPNPCDLEKLYQAVNDLCLHKIGGSLYQRIEKECEAYIIYLQLYNLWWARART
;
A
#
# COMPACT_ATOMS: atom_id res chain seq x y z
N MET A 1 34.98 -33.46 -12.10
CA MET A 1 34.97 -32.44 -13.16
C MET A 1 33.84 -31.46 -12.83
N ASN A 2 34.21 -30.23 -12.49
CA ASN A 2 33.41 -29.00 -12.22
C ASN A 2 32.34 -29.12 -11.11
N LEU A 3 32.52 -28.71 -9.85
CA LEU A 3 33.11 -27.49 -9.27
C LEU A 3 32.52 -26.17 -9.78
N PHE A 4 31.22 -25.96 -9.54
CA PHE A 4 30.61 -24.62 -9.46
C PHE A 4 29.52 -24.60 -8.38
N LEU A 5 29.97 -24.63 -7.12
CA LEU A 5 29.26 -23.94 -6.04
C LEU A 5 29.49 -22.43 -6.29
N THR A 6 28.65 -21.82 -7.13
CA THR A 6 28.67 -20.35 -7.27
C THR A 6 28.08 -19.77 -5.99
N SER A 7 28.98 -19.28 -5.13
CA SER A 7 28.78 -18.31 -4.05
C SER A 7 27.34 -18.10 -3.58
N GLU A 8 27.09 -18.54 -2.34
CA GLU A 8 26.05 -18.17 -1.37
C GLU A 8 25.72 -16.65 -1.35
N ALA A 9 25.17 -16.10 -2.43
CA ALA A 9 24.63 -14.76 -2.43
C ALA A 9 23.28 -14.84 -1.71
N LYS A 10 23.23 -14.28 -0.50
CA LYS A 10 21.99 -14.15 0.27
C LYS A 10 20.90 -13.59 -0.66
N PRO A 11 19.70 -14.22 -0.74
CA PRO A 11 18.65 -13.73 -1.60
C PRO A 11 18.42 -12.24 -1.32
N THR A 12 18.61 -11.41 -2.33
CA THR A 12 18.39 -9.97 -2.23
C THR A 12 16.92 -9.69 -2.47
N LEU A 13 16.39 -8.70 -1.75
CA LEU A 13 15.04 -8.23 -1.94
C LEU A 13 14.90 -7.69 -3.39
N PRO A 14 13.86 -8.09 -4.14
CA PRO A 14 13.63 -7.55 -5.47
C PRO A 14 13.51 -6.02 -5.42
N THR A 15 14.09 -5.32 -6.40
CA THR A 15 14.12 -3.83 -6.42
C THR A 15 12.72 -3.19 -6.40
N ASN A 16 11.74 -3.89 -6.95
CA ASN A 16 10.35 -3.46 -7.11
C ASN A 16 9.43 -4.02 -6.01
N PHE A 17 10.00 -4.67 -4.98
CA PHE A 17 9.25 -5.22 -3.85
C PHE A 17 8.41 -4.15 -3.14
N GLU A 18 9.00 -3.00 -2.81
CA GLU A 18 8.30 -1.94 -2.08
C GLU A 18 7.10 -1.42 -2.87
N GLU A 19 7.30 -1.03 -4.13
CA GLU A 19 6.23 -0.47 -4.97
C GLU A 19 5.13 -1.49 -5.28
N ASN A 20 5.48 -2.73 -5.63
CA ASN A 20 4.48 -3.77 -5.88
C ASN A 20 3.63 -4.08 -4.64
N THR A 21 4.27 -4.08 -3.46
CA THR A 21 3.56 -4.29 -2.19
C THR A 21 2.67 -3.09 -1.88
N TRP A 22 3.17 -1.87 -2.13
CA TRP A 22 2.42 -0.64 -1.97
C TRP A 22 1.18 -0.58 -2.87
N ASP A 23 1.28 -0.96 -4.14
CA ASP A 23 0.13 -0.99 -5.06
C ASP A 23 -1.00 -1.88 -4.54
N THR A 24 -0.65 -3.02 -3.95
CA THR A 24 -1.61 -3.94 -3.32
C THR A 24 -2.30 -3.27 -2.13
N LEU A 25 -1.53 -2.65 -1.23
CA LEU A 25 -2.07 -1.98 -0.05
C LEU A 25 -2.93 -0.77 -0.43
N LYS A 26 -2.48 0.04 -1.40
CA LYS A 26 -3.19 1.21 -1.90
C LYS A 26 -4.53 0.83 -2.55
N SER A 27 -4.57 -0.26 -3.30
CA SER A 27 -5.82 -0.78 -3.86
C SER A 27 -6.83 -1.14 -2.75
N ALA A 28 -6.38 -1.86 -1.71
CA ALA A 28 -7.22 -2.22 -0.57
C ALA A 28 -7.71 -0.98 0.21
N ILE A 29 -6.83 0.01 0.46
CA ILE A 29 -7.19 1.28 1.10
C ILE A 29 -8.26 2.01 0.29
N GLY A 30 -8.10 2.09 -1.04
CA GLY A 30 -9.09 2.70 -1.92
C GLY A 30 -10.45 1.99 -1.85
N ALA A 31 -10.47 0.66 -1.84
CA ALA A 31 -11.70 -0.11 -1.67
C ALA A 31 -12.39 0.20 -0.32
N ILE A 32 -11.62 0.29 0.76
CA ILE A 32 -12.14 0.64 2.10
C ILE A 32 -12.76 2.04 2.10
N PHE A 33 -12.06 3.05 1.58
CA PHE A 33 -12.56 4.42 1.50
C PHE A 33 -13.87 4.50 0.72
N LEU A 34 -13.94 3.83 -0.42
CA LEU A 34 -15.11 3.80 -1.30
C LEU A 34 -16.21 2.82 -0.83
N LYS A 35 -16.02 2.14 0.30
CA LYS A 35 -16.93 1.12 0.85
C LYS A 35 -17.25 0.01 -0.16
N GLN A 36 -16.25 -0.38 -0.94
CA GLN A 36 -16.33 -1.44 -1.95
C GLN A 36 -15.74 -2.75 -1.39
N PRO A 37 -16.11 -3.90 -1.97
CA PRO A 37 -15.44 -5.16 -1.67
C PRO A 37 -13.92 -5.05 -1.89
N ASN A 38 -13.15 -5.53 -0.92
CA ASN A 38 -11.70 -5.55 -0.99
C ASN A 38 -11.24 -6.64 -2.00
N PRO A 39 -10.41 -6.31 -3.00
CA PRO A 39 -9.92 -7.30 -3.97
C PRO A 39 -8.89 -8.28 -3.38
N CYS A 40 -8.34 -7.99 -2.21
CA CYS A 40 -7.29 -8.78 -1.59
C CYS A 40 -7.76 -9.49 -0.31
N ASP A 41 -7.22 -10.68 -0.10
CA ASP A 41 -7.40 -11.42 1.14
C ASP A 41 -6.72 -10.70 2.33
N LEU A 42 -7.36 -10.73 3.51
CA LEU A 42 -6.88 -10.02 4.70
C LEU A 42 -5.54 -10.56 5.19
N GLU A 43 -5.33 -11.88 5.19
CA GLU A 43 -4.08 -12.49 5.64
C GLU A 43 -2.92 -12.04 4.73
N LYS A 44 -3.16 -11.97 3.42
CA LYS A 44 -2.18 -11.43 2.47
C LYS A 44 -1.83 -9.96 2.73
N LEU A 45 -2.81 -9.15 3.12
CA LEU A 45 -2.56 -7.75 3.48
C LEU A 45 -1.74 -7.63 4.78
N TYR A 46 -2.02 -8.46 5.78
CA TYR A 46 -1.22 -8.51 7.01
C TYR A 46 0.22 -8.94 6.71
N GLN A 47 0.40 -9.97 5.89
CA GLN A 47 1.73 -10.42 5.50
C GLN A 47 2.50 -9.34 4.73
N ALA A 48 1.87 -8.67 3.77
CA ALA A 48 2.47 -7.57 3.01
C ALA A 48 2.97 -6.43 3.92
N VAL A 49 2.16 -6.01 4.90
CA VAL A 49 2.58 -5.01 5.89
C VAL A 49 3.72 -5.52 6.76
N ASN A 50 3.64 -6.77 7.23
CA ASN A 50 4.69 -7.39 8.02
C ASN A 50 6.02 -7.44 7.27
N ASP A 51 6.02 -7.83 5.99
CA ASP A 51 7.23 -7.93 5.18
C ASP A 51 7.88 -6.55 4.99
N LEU A 52 7.10 -5.49 4.70
CA LEU A 52 7.60 -4.12 4.66
C LEU A 52 8.22 -3.67 6.00
N CYS A 53 7.58 -4.02 7.12
CA CYS A 53 8.11 -3.71 8.45
C CYS A 53 9.41 -4.46 8.77
N LEU A 54 9.50 -5.75 8.41
CA LEU A 54 10.72 -6.56 8.55
C LEU A 54 11.88 -5.97 7.75
N HIS A 55 11.60 -5.42 6.57
CA HIS A 55 12.57 -4.74 5.71
C HIS A 55 12.82 -3.26 6.07
N LYS A 56 12.37 -2.81 7.25
CA LYS A 56 12.57 -1.44 7.79
C LYS A 56 11.90 -0.32 6.98
N ILE A 57 10.88 -0.66 6.18
CA ILE A 57 10.11 0.29 5.35
C ILE A 57 8.88 0.84 6.10
N GLY A 58 8.57 0.33 7.29
CA GLY A 58 7.36 0.69 8.06
C GLY A 58 7.14 2.20 8.30
N GLY A 59 8.21 2.98 8.46
CA GLY A 59 8.10 4.45 8.60
C GLY A 59 7.62 5.14 7.32
N SER A 60 8.19 4.76 6.17
CA SER A 60 7.74 5.22 4.84
C SER A 60 6.30 4.79 4.59
N LEU A 61 5.97 3.54 4.92
CA LEU A 61 4.62 3.00 4.78
C LEU A 61 3.57 3.82 5.55
N TYR A 62 3.84 4.15 6.82
CA TYR A 62 2.93 4.96 7.63
C TYR A 62 2.64 6.32 6.98
N GLN A 63 3.69 7.02 6.52
CA GLN A 63 3.54 8.31 5.84
C GLN A 63 2.75 8.21 4.53
N ARG A 64 2.92 7.12 3.77
CA ARG A 64 2.14 6.88 2.55
C ARG A 64 0.66 6.70 2.88
N ILE A 65 0.33 5.91 3.91
CA ILE A 65 -1.05 5.69 4.35
C ILE A 65 -1.69 6.99 4.85
N GLU A 66 -0.97 7.75 5.66
CA GLU A 66 -1.42 9.06 6.18
C GLU A 66 -1.82 10.00 5.04
N LYS A 67 -1.00 10.11 3.98
CA LYS A 67 -1.30 10.93 2.81
C LYS A 67 -2.55 10.47 2.05
N GLU A 68 -2.78 9.17 1.91
CA GLU A 68 -4.00 8.65 1.26
C GLU A 68 -5.24 9.00 2.10
N CYS A 69 -5.16 8.92 3.44
CA CYS A 69 -6.22 9.34 4.34
C CYS A 69 -6.52 10.84 4.22
N GLU A 70 -5.49 11.70 4.24
CA GLU A 70 -5.63 13.14 4.08
C GLU A 70 -6.28 13.50 2.74
N ALA A 71 -5.82 12.90 1.64
CA ALA A 71 -6.37 13.10 0.31
C ALA A 71 -7.86 12.71 0.24
N TYR A 72 -8.23 11.59 0.87
CA TYR A 72 -9.63 11.15 0.92
C TYR A 72 -10.51 12.12 1.73
N ILE A 73 -10.03 12.62 2.87
CA ILE A 73 -10.75 13.61 3.68
C ILE A 73 -10.99 14.89 2.87
N ILE A 74 -9.96 15.40 2.17
CA ILE A 74 -10.08 16.59 1.31
C ILE A 74 -11.10 16.35 0.20
N TYR A 75 -11.06 15.18 -0.46
CA TYR A 75 -12.02 14.82 -1.49
C TYR A 75 -13.46 14.88 -0.98
N LEU A 76 -13.73 14.30 0.19
CA LEU A 76 -15.06 14.33 0.81
C LEU A 76 -15.52 15.76 1.16
N GLN A 77 -14.61 16.59 1.67
CA GLN A 77 -14.91 17.99 1.98
C GLN A 77 -15.29 18.78 0.73
N LEU A 78 -14.50 18.64 -0.34
CA LEU A 78 -14.77 19.30 -1.63
C LEU A 78 -16.09 18.83 -2.25
N TYR A 79 -16.34 17.53 -2.22
CA TYR A 79 -17.60 16.94 -2.68
C TYR A 79 -18.80 17.52 -1.92
N ASN A 80 -18.73 17.59 -0.60
CA ASN A 80 -19.80 18.15 0.23
C ASN A 80 -20.04 19.65 -0.04
N LEU A 81 -18.96 20.44 -0.20
CA LEU A 81 -19.06 21.86 -0.55
C LEU A 81 -19.71 22.06 -1.92
N TRP A 82 -19.30 21.25 -2.91
CA TRP A 82 -19.88 21.29 -4.24
C TRP A 82 -21.38 20.95 -4.21
N TRP A 83 -21.76 19.91 -3.46
CA TRP A 83 -23.17 19.53 -3.25
C TRP A 83 -24.00 20.56 -2.48
N ALA A 84 -23.40 21.33 -1.58
CA ALA A 84 -24.08 22.43 -0.91
C ALA A 84 -24.39 23.56 -1.91
N ARG A 85 -23.41 23.94 -2.74
CA ARG A 85 -23.56 25.00 -3.75
C ARG A 85 -24.57 24.65 -4.85
N ALA A 86 -24.66 23.40 -5.27
CA ALA A 86 -25.62 22.98 -6.30
C ALA A 86 -27.09 23.03 -5.84
N ARG A 87 -27.35 23.16 -4.53
CA ARG A 87 -28.69 23.22 -3.94
C ARG A 87 -29.16 24.63 -3.56
N THR A 88 -28.27 25.62 -3.59
CA THR A 88 -28.54 27.05 -3.36
C THR A 88 -28.67 27.79 -4.67
#